data_AF-A9UTH7-F1
#
_entry.id   AF-A9UTH7-F1
#
_cell.length_a   1.000
_cell.length_b   1.000
_cell.length_c   1.000
_cell.angle_alpha   90.00
_cell.angle_beta   90.00
_cell.angle_gamma   90.00
#
_symmetry.space_group_name_H-M   'P 1'
#
loop_
_entity.id
_entity.type
_entity.pdbx_description
1 polymer ?
#
loop_
_entity_poly.entity_id
_entity_poly.type
_entity_poly.pdbx_seq_one_letter_code
_entity_poly.pdbx_strand_id
1 'polypeptide(L)'
;MGGRSGVLLAAFGICILLMAKQVRASVCTPSSGIYHLSSQQDLDELWSDCTVINGSIDMECDTSLPANERIRELEVFSLVQEVRGYLRIRKCDDLGSLEGLQRLERIAGFKLYNEPGARQGFAMYIENNAIIGDLAGLRSLKQIQGQGKRGAARVSIKTNDNLCYMDLVGPHE
;
A
#
# COMPACT_ATOMS: atom_id res chain seq x y z
N MET A 1 29.91 -28.59 -67.12
CA MET A 1 28.52 -29.00 -67.39
C MET A 1 27.95 -29.50 -66.07
N GLY A 2 26.94 -28.96 -65.41
CA GLY A 2 26.01 -27.88 -65.69
C GLY A 2 24.88 -28.00 -64.66
N GLY A 3 24.60 -26.92 -63.93
CA GLY A 3 23.29 -26.48 -63.43
C GLY A 3 22.42 -27.36 -62.51
N ARG A 4 22.07 -26.79 -61.35
CA ARG A 4 20.71 -26.40 -60.86
C ARG A 4 20.59 -26.63 -59.35
N SER A 5 20.64 -25.56 -58.56
CA SER A 5 19.49 -24.75 -58.12
C SER A 5 18.63 -25.47 -57.07
N GLY A 6 18.81 -25.07 -55.82
CA GLY A 6 17.95 -25.41 -54.69
C GLY A 6 18.22 -24.43 -53.55
N VAL A 7 17.61 -23.25 -53.63
CA VAL A 7 17.59 -22.27 -52.54
C VAL A 7 16.73 -22.85 -51.43
N LEU A 8 17.34 -23.22 -50.31
CA LEU A 8 16.61 -23.49 -49.06
C LEU A 8 16.82 -22.28 -48.14
N LEU A 9 15.85 -21.36 -48.14
CA LEU A 9 15.75 -20.34 -47.10
C LEU A 9 15.46 -21.05 -45.78
N ALA A 10 16.49 -21.25 -44.96
CA ALA A 10 16.28 -21.55 -43.55
C ALA A 10 15.86 -20.24 -42.87
N ALA A 11 14.55 -20.08 -42.68
CA ALA A 11 14.00 -19.07 -41.79
C ALA A 11 14.46 -19.39 -40.36
N PHE A 12 15.59 -18.82 -39.95
CA PHE A 12 15.95 -18.75 -38.54
C PHE A 12 14.96 -17.78 -37.89
N GLY A 13 13.96 -18.36 -37.24
CA GLY A 13 12.97 -17.63 -36.46
C GLY A 13 13.66 -16.65 -35.54
N ILE A 14 13.33 -15.38 -35.69
CA ILE A 14 13.61 -14.35 -34.70
C ILE A 14 12.84 -14.79 -33.46
N CYS A 15 13.56 -15.39 -32.51
CA CYS A 15 13.08 -15.61 -31.16
C CYS A 15 12.95 -14.21 -30.55
N ILE A 16 11.77 -13.60 -30.73
CA ILE A 16 11.41 -12.40 -29.99
C ILE A 16 11.36 -12.83 -28.53
N LEU A 17 12.48 -12.61 -27.84
CA LEU A 17 12.54 -12.57 -26.39
C LEU A 17 11.52 -11.52 -25.97
N LEU A 18 10.31 -11.99 -25.63
CA LEU A 18 9.40 -11.26 -24.75
C LEU A 18 10.17 -11.06 -23.45
N MET A 19 10.91 -9.95 -23.39
CA MET A 19 11.42 -9.43 -22.13
C MET A 19 10.17 -9.10 -21.31
N ALA A 20 9.75 -10.04 -20.47
CA ALA A 20 8.89 -9.71 -19.36
C ALA A 20 9.56 -8.52 -18.68
N LYS A 21 8.89 -7.36 -18.66
CA LYS A 21 9.37 -6.21 -17.88
C LYS A 21 9.45 -6.70 -16.45
N GLN A 22 10.64 -7.09 -16.01
CA GLN A 22 10.90 -7.42 -14.63
C GLN A 22 10.64 -6.11 -13.87
N VAL A 23 9.48 -6.02 -13.21
CA VAL A 23 9.20 -4.92 -12.27
C VAL A 23 10.25 -5.10 -11.19
N ARG A 24 11.34 -4.34 -11.28
CA ARG A 24 12.31 -4.29 -10.19
C ARG A 24 11.57 -3.66 -9.03
N ALA A 25 11.46 -4.39 -7.94
CA ALA A 25 10.87 -3.86 -6.73
C ALA A 25 11.70 -2.64 -6.29
N SER A 26 11.19 -1.44 -6.55
CA SER A 26 11.68 -0.18 -6.03
C SER A 26 11.39 -0.12 -4.54
N VAL A 27 12.44 0.03 -3.74
CA VAL A 27 12.35 0.11 -2.28
C VAL A 27 12.53 1.57 -1.87
N CYS A 28 11.52 2.12 -1.20
CA CYS A 28 11.52 3.50 -0.73
C CYS A 28 11.67 3.53 0.78
N THR A 29 12.69 4.24 1.27
CA THR A 29 13.06 4.26 2.68
C THR A 29 12.92 5.68 3.24
N PRO A 30 11.97 5.94 4.16
CA PRO A 30 11.88 7.23 4.84
C PRO A 30 13.12 7.44 5.72
N SER A 31 13.64 8.66 5.76
CA SER A 31 14.84 8.99 6.55
C SER A 31 14.66 8.72 8.05
N SER A 32 13.45 8.90 8.58
CA SER A 32 13.08 8.63 9.98
C SER A 32 12.54 7.21 10.21
N GLY A 33 12.42 6.40 9.15
CA GLY A 33 11.69 5.13 9.17
C GLY A 33 10.15 5.27 9.13
N ILE A 34 9.61 6.50 9.03
CA ILE A 34 8.17 6.76 8.89
C ILE A 34 7.92 7.88 7.87
N TYR A 35 6.94 7.71 6.96
CA TYR A 35 6.33 8.83 6.25
C TYR A 35 5.22 9.42 7.09
N HIS A 36 5.42 10.66 7.55
CA HIS A 36 4.39 11.43 8.25
C HIS A 36 3.65 12.27 7.23
N LEU A 37 2.34 12.04 7.09
CA LEU A 37 1.53 12.62 6.02
C LEU A 37 0.27 13.21 6.66
N SER A 38 0.00 14.47 6.36
CA SER A 38 -1.09 15.26 6.95
C SER A 38 -1.91 16.02 5.91
N SER A 39 -1.36 16.20 4.71
CA SER A 39 -1.93 16.94 3.59
C SER A 39 -1.77 16.20 2.26
N GLN A 40 -2.53 16.60 1.25
CA GLN A 40 -2.35 16.09 -0.11
C GLN A 40 -0.98 16.47 -0.67
N GLN A 41 -0.46 17.64 -0.31
CA GLN A 41 0.89 18.05 -0.70
C GLN A 41 1.96 17.06 -0.19
N ASP A 42 1.82 16.56 1.05
CA ASP A 42 2.75 15.57 1.59
C ASP A 42 2.79 14.28 0.75
N LEU A 43 1.65 13.90 0.14
CA LEU A 43 1.56 12.75 -0.77
C LEU A 43 2.15 13.06 -2.15
N ASP A 44 1.86 14.25 -2.68
CA ASP A 44 2.30 14.69 -4.00
C ASP A 44 3.83 14.86 -4.09
N GLU A 45 4.48 15.10 -2.94
CA GLU A 45 5.95 15.18 -2.82
C GLU A 45 6.62 13.79 -2.72
N LEU A 46 5.85 12.70 -2.58
CA LEU A 46 6.41 11.34 -2.57
C LEU A 46 6.72 10.83 -3.98
N TRP A 47 7.61 9.85 -4.05
CA TRP A 47 8.04 9.24 -5.31
C TRP A 47 6.96 8.32 -5.90
N SER A 48 6.88 8.28 -7.23
CA SER A 48 5.77 7.66 -7.96
C SER A 48 5.98 6.19 -8.36
N ASP A 49 7.14 5.60 -8.08
CA ASP A 49 7.45 4.24 -8.56
C ASP A 49 7.62 3.19 -7.46
N CYS A 50 7.43 3.53 -6.18
CA CYS A 50 7.66 2.65 -5.03
C CYS A 50 6.76 1.39 -5.01
N THR A 51 7.37 0.22 -4.86
CA THR A 51 6.66 -1.06 -4.68
C THR A 51 6.80 -1.61 -3.26
N VAL A 52 7.87 -1.24 -2.56
CA VAL A 52 8.09 -1.62 -1.16
C VAL A 52 8.43 -0.38 -0.35
N ILE A 53 7.71 -0.15 0.73
CA ILE A 53 8.05 0.85 1.73
C ILE A 53 8.83 0.20 2.85
N ASN A 54 10.12 0.53 2.93
CA ASN A 54 11.02 0.11 3.99
C ASN A 54 10.88 1.04 5.21
N GLY A 55 9.67 1.12 5.74
CA GLY A 55 9.28 2.02 6.82
C GLY A 55 7.79 1.88 7.12
N SER A 56 7.23 2.88 7.80
CA SER A 56 5.79 2.96 8.09
C SER A 56 5.13 4.10 7.32
N ILE A 57 3.85 3.97 7.03
CA ILE A 57 3.00 5.06 6.55
C ILE A 57 2.16 5.52 7.75
N ASP A 58 2.28 6.80 8.11
CA ASP A 58 1.53 7.40 9.21
C ASP A 58 0.76 8.63 8.71
N MET A 59 -0.49 8.38 8.33
CA MET A 59 -1.42 9.43 7.89
C MET A 59 -2.24 9.91 9.07
N GLU A 60 -1.99 11.15 9.49
CA GLU A 60 -2.77 11.88 10.47
C GLU A 60 -3.21 13.19 9.81
N CYS A 61 -4.38 13.15 9.19
CA CYS A 61 -4.87 14.25 8.38
C CYS A 61 -5.21 15.48 9.22
N ASP A 62 -4.81 16.65 8.72
CA ASP A 62 -5.10 17.93 9.37
C ASP A 62 -6.45 18.47 8.88
N THR A 63 -7.47 18.32 9.73
CA THR A 63 -8.83 18.81 9.47
C THR A 63 -8.95 20.34 9.56
N SER A 64 -7.89 21.06 9.94
CA SER A 64 -7.86 22.53 9.94
C SER A 64 -7.46 23.11 8.59
N LEU A 65 -6.85 22.32 7.71
CA LEU A 65 -6.48 22.75 6.36
C LEU A 65 -7.72 23.10 5.51
N PRO A 66 -7.57 24.02 4.53
CA PRO A 66 -8.55 24.19 3.46
C PRO A 66 -8.85 22.86 2.77
N ALA A 67 -10.11 22.64 2.36
CA ALA A 67 -10.52 21.36 1.79
C ALA A 67 -9.59 20.91 0.64
N ASN A 68 -9.18 21.84 -0.23
CA ASN A 68 -8.27 21.59 -1.37
C ASN A 68 -6.88 21.08 -1.01
N GLU A 69 -6.43 21.22 0.24
CA GLU A 69 -5.11 20.78 0.70
C GLU A 69 -5.18 19.48 1.50
N ARG A 70 -6.38 19.00 1.84
CA ARG A 70 -6.59 17.77 2.59
C ARG A 70 -6.40 16.54 1.68
N ILE A 71 -5.95 15.45 2.30
CA ILE A 71 -5.80 14.15 1.63
C ILE A 71 -7.16 13.66 1.15
N ARG A 72 -7.27 13.37 -0.15
CA ARG A 72 -8.48 12.81 -0.77
C ARG A 72 -8.25 11.56 -1.58
N GLU A 73 -7.02 11.37 -2.03
CA GLU A 73 -6.63 10.26 -2.89
C GLU A 73 -5.27 9.73 -2.49
N LEU A 74 -5.07 8.42 -2.65
CA LEU A 74 -3.85 7.72 -2.27
C LEU A 74 -3.10 7.17 -3.49
N GLU A 75 -3.30 7.77 -4.68
CA GLU A 75 -2.80 7.24 -5.95
C GLU A 75 -1.28 7.04 -5.96
N VAL A 76 -0.53 7.85 -5.19
CA VAL A 76 0.92 7.68 -5.02
C VAL A 76 1.33 6.30 -4.49
N PHE A 77 0.41 5.58 -3.83
CA PHE A 77 0.64 4.23 -3.34
C PHE A 77 0.18 3.13 -4.30
N SER A 78 -0.31 3.44 -5.51
CA SER A 78 -0.97 2.46 -6.40
C SER A 78 -0.07 1.31 -6.87
N LEU A 79 1.24 1.45 -6.73
CA LEU A 79 2.24 0.42 -6.99
C LEU A 79 2.74 -0.31 -5.75
N VAL A 80 2.46 0.21 -4.54
CA VAL A 80 2.97 -0.33 -3.28
C VAL A 80 2.32 -1.68 -3.00
N GLN A 81 3.18 -2.69 -2.83
CA GLN A 81 2.81 -4.07 -2.52
C GLN A 81 3.14 -4.45 -1.09
N GLU A 82 4.09 -3.77 -0.46
CA GLU A 82 4.51 -4.06 0.91
C GLU A 82 4.81 -2.78 1.70
N VAL A 83 4.33 -2.76 2.94
CA VAL A 83 4.79 -1.83 3.98
C VAL A 83 5.48 -2.64 5.08
N ARG A 84 6.77 -2.40 5.32
CA ARG A 84 7.54 -3.19 6.30
C ARG A 84 7.25 -2.82 7.76
N GLY A 85 6.84 -1.58 8.01
CA GLY A 85 6.40 -1.08 9.31
C GLY A 85 4.90 -1.26 9.50
N TYR A 86 4.22 -0.17 9.88
CA TYR A 86 2.76 -0.10 10.02
C TYR A 86 2.11 0.79 8.96
N LEU A 87 0.80 0.63 8.79
CA LEU A 87 -0.10 1.56 8.11
C LEU A 87 -1.06 2.18 9.12
N ARG A 88 -1.02 3.51 9.27
CA ARG A 88 -1.99 4.26 10.07
C ARG A 88 -2.71 5.28 9.19
N ILE A 89 -4.04 5.33 9.32
CA ILE A 89 -4.93 6.29 8.65
C ILE A 89 -5.88 6.87 9.68
N ARG A 90 -5.75 8.16 9.97
CA ARG A 90 -6.53 8.81 11.02
C ARG A 90 -6.97 10.21 10.65
N LYS A 91 -8.22 10.55 10.99
CA LYS A 91 -8.79 11.91 10.82
C LYS A 91 -8.85 12.38 9.37
N CYS A 92 -8.84 11.47 8.41
CA CYS A 92 -8.89 11.79 6.99
C CYS A 92 -10.34 11.90 6.53
N ASP A 93 -10.99 12.98 6.98
CA ASP A 93 -12.44 13.18 6.81
C ASP A 93 -12.87 13.49 5.37
N ASP A 94 -11.90 13.78 4.49
CA ASP A 94 -12.12 14.01 3.05
C ASP A 94 -11.64 12.83 2.19
N LEU A 95 -11.14 11.75 2.81
CA LEU A 95 -10.72 10.52 2.13
C LEU A 95 -11.91 9.56 2.00
N GLY A 96 -12.53 9.52 0.82
CA GLY A 96 -13.72 8.71 0.56
C GLY A 96 -13.47 7.20 0.42
N SER A 97 -12.26 6.81 0.03
CA SER A 97 -11.90 5.41 -0.21
C SER A 97 -10.42 5.16 0.06
N LEU A 98 -10.05 3.88 0.14
CA LEU A 98 -8.66 3.44 0.19
C LEU A 98 -8.10 3.11 -1.21
N GLU A 99 -8.75 3.60 -2.27
CA GLU A 99 -8.21 3.48 -3.62
C GLU A 99 -6.86 4.20 -3.72
N GLY A 100 -5.91 3.54 -4.37
CA GLY A 100 -4.48 3.80 -4.26
C GLY A 100 -3.75 2.71 -3.49
N LEU A 101 -4.41 1.93 -2.62
CA LEU A 101 -3.78 0.81 -1.91
C LEU A 101 -4.10 -0.57 -2.51
N GLN A 102 -4.68 -0.63 -3.71
CA GLN A 102 -5.25 -1.86 -4.27
C GLN A 102 -4.22 -2.96 -4.54
N ARG A 103 -2.93 -2.64 -4.55
CA ARG A 103 -1.84 -3.60 -4.72
C ARG A 103 -1.15 -4.00 -3.42
N LEU A 104 -1.50 -3.37 -2.29
CA LEU A 104 -0.88 -3.66 -1.01
C LEU A 104 -1.23 -5.09 -0.59
N GLU A 105 -0.24 -5.96 -0.57
CA GLU A 105 -0.41 -7.39 -0.25
C GLU A 105 0.03 -7.73 1.17
N ARG A 106 0.98 -6.97 1.72
CA ARG A 106 1.62 -7.28 3.01
C ARG A 106 1.90 -6.04 3.84
N ILE A 107 1.57 -6.14 5.12
CA ILE A 107 2.11 -5.27 6.18
C ILE A 107 2.96 -6.13 7.11
N ALA A 108 4.28 -5.93 7.12
CA ALA A 108 5.19 -6.82 7.85
C ALA A 108 5.25 -6.53 9.37
N GLY A 109 4.88 -5.32 9.80
CA GLY A 109 4.82 -4.95 11.22
C GLY A 109 6.14 -5.12 11.98
N PHE A 110 7.26 -4.80 11.33
CA PHE A 110 8.57 -4.71 12.00
C PHE A 110 8.60 -3.54 13.00
N LYS A 111 7.79 -2.51 12.74
CA LYS A 111 7.44 -1.44 13.67
C LYS A 111 5.92 -1.43 13.83
N LEU A 112 5.45 -1.27 15.06
CA LEU A 112 4.02 -1.17 15.37
C LEU A 112 3.68 0.27 15.82
N TYR A 113 2.51 0.74 15.43
CA TYR A 113 1.95 1.98 15.96
C TYR A 113 1.52 1.77 17.42
N ASN A 114 2.00 2.62 18.33
CA ASN A 114 1.64 2.59 19.74
C ASN A 114 0.65 3.72 20.03
N GLU A 115 -0.64 3.38 20.08
CA GLU A 115 -1.65 4.31 20.53
C GLU A 115 -1.44 4.64 22.03
N PRO A 116 -1.45 5.93 22.43
CA PRO A 116 -1.36 6.30 23.83
C PRO A 116 -2.42 5.59 24.69
N GLY A 117 -1.98 4.90 25.74
CA GLY A 117 -2.86 4.13 26.62
C GLY A 117 -3.25 2.74 26.12
N ALA A 118 -2.90 2.37 24.88
CA ALA A 118 -3.05 1.00 24.42
C ALA A 118 -2.01 0.08 25.06
N ARG A 119 -2.42 -1.17 25.36
CA ARG A 119 -1.57 -2.18 25.99
C ARG A 119 -0.61 -2.87 25.01
N GLN A 120 -0.71 -2.56 23.72
CA GLN A 120 0.01 -3.21 22.62
C GLN A 120 0.04 -2.28 21.40
N GLY A 121 0.92 -2.59 20.43
CA GLY A 121 0.98 -1.87 19.16
C GLY A 121 0.14 -2.52 18.04
N PHE A 122 -0.07 -1.75 16.97
CA PHE A 122 -0.87 -2.13 15.80
C PHE A 122 -0.04 -2.07 14.52
N ALA A 123 -0.21 -3.06 13.64
CA ALA A 123 0.41 -3.03 12.30
C ALA A 123 -0.49 -2.31 11.29
N MET A 124 -1.80 -2.35 11.50
CA MET A 124 -2.78 -1.57 10.75
C MET A 124 -3.73 -0.87 11.72
N TYR A 125 -3.88 0.44 11.55
CA TYR A 125 -4.70 1.27 12.44
C TYR A 125 -5.49 2.30 11.63
N ILE A 126 -6.81 2.14 11.55
CA ILE A 126 -7.72 3.03 10.81
C ILE A 126 -8.75 3.60 11.79
N GLU A 127 -8.69 4.90 12.06
CA GLU A 127 -9.53 5.51 13.10
C GLU A 127 -10.07 6.89 12.72
N ASN A 128 -11.32 7.18 13.09
CA ASN A 128 -11.88 8.52 13.01
C ASN A 128 -11.77 9.10 11.60
N ASN A 129 -12.15 8.33 10.58
CA ASN A 129 -12.29 8.82 9.22
C ASN A 129 -13.77 8.92 8.91
N ALA A 130 -14.25 10.15 8.70
CA ALA A 130 -15.68 10.41 8.61
C ALA A 130 -16.35 9.71 7.43
N ILE A 131 -15.71 9.66 6.25
CA ILE A 131 -16.39 9.29 4.99
C ILE A 131 -15.87 8.03 4.30
N ILE A 132 -14.89 7.31 4.86
CA ILE A 132 -14.45 6.02 4.30
C ILE A 132 -15.61 5.02 4.40
N GLY A 133 -16.15 4.62 3.24
CA GLY A 133 -17.33 3.75 3.17
C GLY A 133 -17.04 2.25 3.31
N ASP A 134 -15.87 1.80 2.85
CA ASP A 134 -15.46 0.40 2.87
C ASP A 134 -13.92 0.25 2.88
N LEU A 135 -13.45 -1.01 2.87
CA LEU A 135 -12.03 -1.37 2.78
C LEU A 135 -11.67 -1.97 1.41
N ALA A 136 -12.45 -1.73 0.36
CA ALA A 136 -12.25 -2.36 -0.97
C ALA A 136 -10.89 -2.00 -1.60
N GLY A 137 -10.33 -0.85 -1.22
CA GLY A 137 -8.96 -0.45 -1.56
C GLY A 137 -7.88 -1.39 -0.99
N LEU A 138 -8.19 -2.20 0.03
CA LEU A 138 -7.28 -3.18 0.63
C LEU A 138 -7.54 -4.63 0.19
N ARG A 139 -8.34 -4.86 -0.87
CA ARG A 139 -8.74 -6.21 -1.31
C ARG A 139 -7.61 -7.20 -1.59
N SER A 140 -6.40 -6.71 -1.87
CA SER A 140 -5.23 -7.55 -2.17
C SER A 140 -4.41 -7.89 -0.91
N LEU A 141 -4.75 -7.32 0.24
CA LEU A 141 -4.03 -7.49 1.49
C LEU A 141 -4.23 -8.92 2.01
N LYS A 142 -3.16 -9.73 1.91
CA LYS A 142 -3.17 -11.15 2.28
C LYS A 142 -2.59 -11.38 3.66
N GLN A 143 -1.71 -10.49 4.13
CA GLN A 143 -0.94 -10.74 5.32
C GLN A 143 -0.64 -9.47 6.13
N ILE A 144 -0.92 -9.54 7.42
CA ILE A 144 -0.51 -8.55 8.41
C ILE A 144 0.26 -9.29 9.52
N GLN A 145 1.54 -8.97 9.68
CA GLN A 145 2.43 -9.55 10.69
C GLN A 145 2.81 -8.53 11.76
N GLY A 146 3.35 -8.99 12.90
CA GLY A 146 3.85 -8.15 13.98
C GLY A 146 4.92 -8.82 14.81
N GLN A 147 6.07 -8.15 14.95
CA GLN A 147 7.20 -8.62 15.75
C GLN A 147 6.96 -8.33 17.25
N GLY A 148 6.05 -9.07 17.89
CA GLY A 148 5.77 -8.93 19.33
C GLY A 148 5.89 -10.25 20.10
N LYS A 149 6.43 -10.22 21.33
CA LYS A 149 6.58 -11.37 22.26
C LYS A 149 5.26 -12.10 22.63
N ARG A 150 4.11 -11.65 22.10
CA ARG A 150 2.78 -12.26 22.24
C ARG A 150 2.05 -12.48 20.91
N GLY A 151 2.78 -12.51 19.78
CA GLY A 151 2.25 -13.06 18.52
C GLY A 151 1.11 -12.29 17.84
N ALA A 152 0.80 -11.05 18.21
CA ALA A 152 -0.26 -10.29 17.55
C ALA A 152 0.23 -8.90 17.13
N ALA A 153 0.62 -8.75 15.86
CA ALA A 153 0.20 -7.53 15.17
C ALA A 153 -1.30 -7.52 15.16
N ARG A 154 -1.88 -6.38 15.53
CA ARG A 154 -3.32 -6.23 15.52
C ARG A 154 -3.71 -5.20 14.49
N VAL A 155 -4.84 -5.50 13.88
CA VAL A 155 -5.64 -4.55 13.13
C VAL A 155 -6.53 -3.84 14.15
N SER A 156 -6.57 -2.52 14.09
CA SER A 156 -7.56 -1.72 14.80
C SER A 156 -8.29 -0.86 13.80
N ILE A 157 -9.60 -1.06 13.70
CA ILE A 157 -10.49 -0.23 12.90
C ILE A 157 -11.63 0.20 13.81
N LYS A 158 -11.70 1.50 14.13
CA LYS A 158 -12.66 2.02 15.12
C LYS A 158 -13.06 3.45 14.80
N THR A 159 -14.28 3.84 15.19
CA THR A 159 -14.76 5.22 15.05
C THR A 159 -14.74 5.69 13.59
N ASN A 160 -15.01 4.82 12.61
CA ASN A 160 -15.18 5.22 11.21
C ASN A 160 -16.67 5.15 10.89
N ASP A 161 -17.38 6.26 11.05
CA ASP A 161 -18.84 6.27 11.17
C ASP A 161 -19.58 5.79 9.91
N ASN A 162 -18.97 5.97 8.74
CA ASN A 162 -19.53 5.52 7.46
C ASN A 162 -19.00 4.13 7.02
N LEU A 163 -18.10 3.51 7.80
CA LEU A 163 -17.51 2.24 7.41
C LEU A 163 -18.50 1.10 7.57
N CYS A 164 -18.81 0.44 6.45
CA CYS A 164 -19.69 -0.71 6.37
C CYS A 164 -18.90 -2.00 6.09
N TYR A 165 -19.55 -3.16 6.21
CA TYR A 165 -19.00 -4.47 5.82
C TYR A 165 -17.79 -4.98 6.62
N MET A 166 -17.52 -4.44 7.81
CA MET A 166 -16.50 -4.97 8.72
C MET A 166 -16.71 -6.46 9.03
N ASP A 167 -17.95 -6.93 9.06
CA ASP A 167 -18.31 -8.32 9.36
C ASP A 167 -17.86 -9.32 8.28
N LEU A 168 -17.47 -8.85 7.09
CA LEU A 168 -16.93 -9.69 6.01
C LEU A 168 -15.42 -9.90 6.09
N VAL A 169 -14.73 -9.19 7.00
CA VAL A 169 -13.28 -9.32 7.21
C VAL A 169 -13.02 -10.33 8.32
N GLY A 170 -13.06 -11.62 7.96
CA GLY A 170 -12.73 -12.73 8.86
C GLY A 170 -11.24 -13.11 8.81
N PRO A 171 -10.71 -13.79 9.84
CA PRO A 171 -9.39 -14.41 9.75
C PRO A 171 -9.39 -15.47 8.63
N HIS A 172 -8.38 -15.46 7.77
CA HIS A 172 -8.10 -16.59 6.89
C HIS A 172 -7.61 -17.76 7.76
N GLU A 173 -8.37 -18.87 7.76
CA GLU A 173 -7.99 -20.17 8.34
C GLU A 173 -6.78 -20.79 7.62
#